data_AF-A0A0B7BA38-F1
#
_entry.id   AF-A0A0B7BA38-F1
#
_cell.length_a   1.000
_cell.length_b   1.000
_cell.length_c   1.000
_cell.angle_alpha   90.00
_cell.angle_beta   90.00
_cell.angle_gamma   90.00
#
_symmetry.space_group_name_H-M   'P 1'
#
loop_
_entity.id
_entity.type
_entity.pdbx_description
1 polymer ?
#
loop_
_entity_poly.entity_id
_entity_poly.type
_entity_poly.pdbx_seq_one_letter_code
_entity_poly.pdbx_strand_id
1 'polypeptide(L)'
;QTEPAVTKGPAKKQGVSGESSSSKTLGYVDLTHHEKDFKSKQLIKDALLSNEFIKVLAATQLREVIDCMYEKKSAKNCYIIKEGERGEHLYVCAEGVLEVHKNDKRLG
;
A
#
# COMPACT_ATOMS: atom_id res chain seq x y z
N GLN A 1 -8.53 -12.30 50.60
CA GLN A 1 -9.44 -12.54 49.46
C GLN A 1 -8.65 -12.19 48.22
N THR A 2 -8.32 -13.18 47.40
CA THR A 2 -7.54 -13.03 46.17
C THR A 2 -8.52 -13.29 45.03
N GLU A 3 -8.80 -12.27 44.23
CA GLU A 3 -9.61 -12.40 43.01
C GLU A 3 -8.85 -13.27 41.97
N PRO A 4 -9.55 -14.14 41.22
CA PRO A 4 -8.91 -14.98 40.22
C PRO A 4 -8.59 -14.16 38.97
N ALA A 5 -7.38 -14.35 38.44
CA ALA A 5 -6.95 -13.79 37.17
C ALA A 5 -7.80 -14.38 36.02
N VAL A 6 -8.52 -13.52 35.29
CA VAL A 6 -9.18 -13.89 34.04
C VAL A 6 -8.12 -14.17 32.99
N THR A 7 -7.91 -15.46 32.69
CA THR A 7 -7.15 -15.91 31.53
C THR A 7 -7.98 -15.59 30.28
N LYS A 8 -7.66 -14.51 29.57
CA LYS A 8 -8.28 -14.21 28.26
C LYS A 8 -8.03 -15.39 27.32
N GLY A 9 -9.10 -16.12 26.99
CA GLY A 9 -9.08 -17.12 25.93
C GLY A 9 -8.68 -16.50 24.58
N PRO A 10 -8.34 -17.32 23.57
CA PRO A 10 -7.88 -16.83 22.27
C PRO A 10 -8.91 -15.86 21.67
N ALA A 11 -8.45 -14.67 21.30
CA ALA A 11 -9.30 -13.65 20.69
C ALA A 11 -9.96 -14.21 19.43
N LYS A 12 -11.28 -14.04 19.31
CA LYS A 12 -12.02 -14.43 18.11
C LYS A 12 -11.51 -13.59 16.93
N LYS A 13 -11.18 -14.23 15.81
CA LYS A 13 -10.73 -13.55 14.60
C LYS A 13 -11.88 -12.71 14.04
N GLN A 14 -11.65 -11.43 13.83
CA GLN A 14 -12.61 -10.52 13.19
C GLN A 14 -12.29 -10.42 11.69
N GLY A 15 -13.32 -10.55 10.85
CA GLY A 15 -13.18 -10.36 9.41
C GLY A 15 -13.02 -8.89 9.03
N VAL A 16 -12.44 -8.66 7.85
CA VAL A 16 -12.35 -7.34 7.22
C VAL A 16 -13.11 -7.38 5.90
N SER A 17 -13.75 -6.28 5.52
CA SER A 17 -14.49 -6.16 4.26
C SER A 17 -14.16 -4.83 3.61
N GLY A 18 -13.85 -4.87 2.31
CA GLY A 18 -13.72 -3.67 1.49
C GLY A 18 -15.08 -3.22 0.95
N GLU A 19 -15.14 -1.97 0.50
CA GLU A 19 -16.33 -1.47 -0.19
C GLU A 19 -16.58 -2.21 -1.51
N SER A 20 -17.84 -2.46 -1.82
CA SER A 20 -18.23 -3.08 -3.09
C SER A 20 -18.25 -2.01 -4.19
N SER A 21 -17.61 -2.29 -5.33
CA SER A 21 -17.78 -1.51 -6.55
C SER A 21 -19.18 -1.73 -7.13
N SER A 22 -20.19 -1.08 -6.54
CA SER A 22 -21.56 -1.15 -7.05
C SER A 22 -21.61 -0.63 -8.50
N SER A 23 -22.39 -1.29 -9.37
CA SER A 23 -22.39 -1.16 -10.84
C SER A 23 -22.55 0.24 -11.45
N LYS A 24 -22.64 1.33 -10.67
CA LYS A 24 -22.55 2.70 -11.20
C LYS A 24 -21.14 3.09 -11.64
N THR A 25 -20.10 2.43 -11.14
CA THR A 25 -18.70 2.65 -11.56
C THR A 25 -18.30 1.82 -12.80
N LEU A 26 -19.21 1.01 -13.36
CA LEU A 26 -18.96 0.28 -14.61
C LEU A 26 -18.89 1.20 -15.84
N GLY A 27 -19.39 2.45 -15.73
CA GLY A 27 -19.30 3.46 -16.77
C GLY A 27 -18.08 4.33 -16.55
N TYR A 28 -16.95 3.94 -17.15
CA TYR A 28 -15.74 4.76 -17.30
C TYR A 28 -15.12 5.24 -15.97
N VAL A 29 -14.23 4.43 -15.40
CA VAL A 29 -13.23 4.97 -14.47
C VAL A 29 -12.29 5.83 -15.31
N ASP A 30 -12.30 7.14 -15.08
CA ASP A 30 -11.31 8.05 -15.67
C ASP A 30 -9.96 7.76 -15.01
N LEU A 31 -9.15 6.95 -15.69
CA LEU A 31 -7.80 6.62 -15.25
C LEU A 31 -6.91 7.81 -15.57
N THR A 32 -6.52 8.56 -14.55
CA THR A 32 -5.56 9.64 -14.71
C THR A 32 -4.18 9.05 -14.98
N HIS A 33 -3.69 9.24 -16.20
CA HIS A 33 -2.34 8.84 -16.59
C HIS A 33 -1.34 9.96 -16.34
N HIS A 34 -0.17 9.61 -15.82
CA HIS A 34 0.93 10.51 -15.60
C HIS A 34 2.12 10.11 -16.48
N GLU A 35 2.61 11.03 -17.30
CA GLU A 35 3.82 10.82 -18.09
C GLU A 35 5.03 10.58 -17.19
N LYS A 36 5.85 9.59 -17.58
CA LYS A 36 7.05 9.16 -16.85
C LYS A 36 8.10 8.74 -17.86
N ASP A 37 9.35 8.95 -17.50
CA ASP A 37 10.49 8.48 -18.29
C ASP A 37 10.64 6.95 -18.21
N PHE A 38 11.44 6.40 -19.12
CA PHE A 38 11.66 4.96 -19.21
C PHE A 38 12.24 4.35 -17.91
N LYS A 39 13.14 5.07 -17.21
CA LYS A 39 13.76 4.56 -15.99
C LYS A 39 12.74 4.46 -14.87
N SER A 40 11.93 5.50 -14.69
CA SER A 40 10.84 5.51 -13.70
C SER A 40 9.82 4.40 -13.95
N LYS A 41 9.39 4.20 -15.20
CA LYS A 41 8.47 3.11 -15.57
C LYS A 41 9.07 1.73 -15.26
N GLN A 42 10.35 1.53 -15.56
CA GLN A 42 11.04 0.28 -15.31
C GLN A 42 11.21 0.01 -13.81
N LEU A 43 11.58 1.02 -13.01
CA LEU A 43 11.70 0.91 -11.56
C LEU A 43 10.37 0.50 -10.91
N ILE A 44 9.28 1.17 -11.29
CA ILE A 44 7.94 0.84 -10.78
C ILE A 44 7.56 -0.58 -11.18
N LYS A 45 7.77 -0.95 -12.44
CA LYS A 45 7.46 -2.29 -12.94
C LYS A 45 8.18 -3.38 -12.14
N ASP A 46 9.48 -3.22 -11.91
CA ASP A 46 10.30 -4.20 -11.21
C ASP A 46 9.86 -4.32 -9.73
N ALA A 47 9.57 -3.19 -9.09
CA ALA A 47 9.04 -3.17 -7.73
C ALA A 47 7.68 -3.89 -7.62
N LEU A 48 6.75 -3.64 -8.56
CA LEU A 48 5.44 -4.29 -8.59
C LEU A 48 5.56 -5.80 -8.85
N LEU A 49 6.43 -6.23 -9.78
CA LEU A 49 6.62 -7.65 -10.09
C LEU A 49 7.33 -8.43 -8.98
N SER A 50 8.15 -7.76 -8.17
CA SER A 50 8.76 -8.38 -6.99
C SER A 50 7.74 -8.70 -5.88
N ASN A 51 6.57 -8.05 -5.91
CA ASN A 51 5.52 -8.24 -4.91
C ASN A 51 4.61 -9.42 -5.28
N GLU A 52 4.47 -10.37 -4.37
CA GLU A 52 3.68 -11.59 -4.61
C GLU A 52 2.18 -11.35 -4.84
N PHE A 53 1.63 -10.27 -4.30
CA PHE A 53 0.23 -9.90 -4.49
C PHE A 53 -0.03 -9.22 -5.82
N ILE A 54 1.00 -8.59 -6.42
CA ILE A 54 0.86 -7.77 -7.62
C ILE A 54 1.33 -8.52 -8.87
N LYS A 55 2.25 -9.48 -8.75
CA LYS A 55 2.76 -10.29 -9.87
C LYS A 55 1.71 -11.09 -10.64
N VAL A 56 0.51 -11.26 -10.07
CA VAL A 56 -0.62 -11.96 -10.71
C VAL A 56 -1.37 -11.10 -11.74
N LEU A 57 -1.10 -9.79 -11.79
CA LEU A 57 -1.73 -8.89 -12.76
C LEU A 57 -1.27 -9.20 -14.19
N ALA A 58 -2.20 -9.14 -15.14
CA ALA A 58 -1.87 -9.24 -16.56
C ALA A 58 -1.01 -8.05 -17.01
N ALA A 59 -0.19 -8.23 -18.04
CA ALA A 59 0.73 -7.20 -18.52
C ALA A 59 0.05 -5.87 -18.90
N THR A 60 -1.19 -5.93 -19.39
CA THR A 60 -2.00 -4.74 -19.71
C THR A 60 -2.43 -4.00 -18.45
N GLN A 61 -2.92 -4.70 -17.43
CA GLN A 61 -3.30 -4.12 -16.14
C GLN A 61 -2.10 -3.52 -15.42
N LEU A 62 -0.95 -4.22 -15.45
CA LEU A 62 0.28 -3.70 -14.88
C LEU A 62 0.70 -2.39 -15.54
N ARG A 63 0.58 -2.29 -16.86
CA ARG A 63 0.87 -1.04 -17.59
C ARG A 63 -0.05 0.09 -17.14
N GLU A 64 -1.36 -0.15 -17.03
CA GLU A 64 -2.30 0.85 -16.52
C GLU A 64 -1.94 1.33 -15.11
N VAL A 65 -1.58 0.40 -14.21
CA VAL A 65 -1.14 0.77 -12.84
C VAL A 65 0.11 1.64 -12.89
N ILE A 66 1.12 1.28 -13.69
CA ILE A 66 2.34 2.08 -13.85
C ILE A 66 2.02 3.48 -14.38
N ASP A 67 1.13 3.57 -15.37
CA ASP A 67 0.75 4.84 -15.97
C ASP A 67 -0.09 5.70 -15.00
N CYS A 68 -0.89 5.09 -14.12
CA CYS A 68 -1.68 5.79 -13.09
C CYS A 68 -0.88 6.21 -11.83
N MET A 69 0.24 5.56 -11.53
CA MET A 69 1.08 5.99 -10.40
C MET A 69 1.62 7.40 -10.62
N TYR A 70 1.93 8.13 -9.55
CA TYR A 70 2.46 9.49 -9.63
C TYR A 70 3.58 9.71 -8.61
N GLU A 71 4.43 10.70 -8.88
CA GLU A 71 5.52 11.06 -7.99
C GLU A 71 4.99 11.75 -6.73
N LYS A 72 5.45 11.32 -5.56
CA LYS A 72 5.18 11.99 -4.27
C LYS A 72 6.49 12.27 -3.54
N LYS A 73 6.84 13.55 -3.43
CA LYS A 73 8.04 14.00 -2.69
C LYS A 73 7.72 14.17 -1.21
N SER A 74 8.58 13.64 -0.37
CA SER A 74 8.50 13.79 1.09
C SER A 74 9.80 14.37 1.61
N ALA A 75 9.72 15.30 2.56
CA ALA A 75 10.90 15.88 3.18
C ALA A 75 11.57 14.90 4.16
N LYS A 76 12.85 15.13 4.44
CA LYS A 76 13.57 14.36 5.46
C LYS A 76 12.90 14.53 6.83
N ASN A 77 12.89 13.46 7.63
CA ASN A 77 12.25 13.40 8.95
C ASN A 77 10.72 13.61 8.91
N CYS A 78 10.06 13.35 7.77
CA CYS A 78 8.61 13.32 7.67
C CYS A 78 8.08 11.88 7.52
N TYR A 79 6.92 11.62 8.11
CA TYR A 79 6.23 10.34 7.97
C TYR A 79 5.48 10.29 6.63
N ILE A 80 5.73 9.24 5.84
CA ILE A 80 4.98 8.96 4.60
C ILE A 80 3.66 8.26 4.92
N ILE A 81 3.71 7.31 5.85
CA ILE A 81 2.58 6.55 6.39
C ILE A 81 2.75 6.51 7.91
N LYS A 82 1.68 6.71 8.67
CA LYS A 82 1.73 6.61 10.14
C LYS A 82 0.98 5.38 10.64
N GLU A 83 1.51 4.77 11.69
CA GLU A 83 0.87 3.65 12.37
C GLU A 83 -0.50 4.09 12.94
N GLY A 84 -1.53 3.28 12.68
CA GLY A 84 -2.90 3.59 13.09
C GLY A 84 -3.74 4.38 12.08
N GLU A 85 -3.13 4.92 11.01
CA GLU A 85 -3.88 5.56 9.92
C GLU A 85 -4.43 4.53 8.93
N ARG A 86 -5.55 4.86 8.29
CA ARG A 86 -6.15 4.04 7.23
C ARG A 86 -5.21 4.01 6.02
N GLY A 87 -4.89 2.82 5.53
CA GLY A 87 -4.12 2.63 4.31
C GLY A 87 -5.01 2.73 3.07
N GLU A 88 -4.79 3.75 2.25
CA GLU A 88 -5.56 4.00 1.01
C GLU A 88 -4.69 3.99 -0.25
N HIS A 89 -3.36 4.03 -0.08
CA HIS A 89 -2.41 4.17 -1.18
C HIS A 89 -1.31 3.10 -1.11
N LEU A 90 -0.79 2.76 -2.29
CA LEU A 90 0.39 1.92 -2.45
C LEU A 90 1.56 2.79 -2.92
N TYR A 91 2.75 2.53 -2.38
CA TYR A 91 3.95 3.31 -2.64
C TYR A 91 5.09 2.43 -3.15
N VAL A 92 5.92 3.01 -4.01
CA VAL A 92 7.21 2.45 -4.42
C VAL A 92 8.27 3.51 -4.10
N CYS A 93 9.33 3.12 -3.41
CA CYS A 93 10.43 4.01 -3.10
C CYS A 93 11.31 4.17 -4.36
N ALA A 94 11.29 5.35 -4.98
CA ALA A 94 12.12 5.65 -6.15
C ALA A 94 13.54 6.07 -5.76
N GLU A 95 13.66 6.94 -4.75
CA GLU A 95 14.93 7.47 -4.26
C GLU A 95 14.91 7.66 -2.74
N GLY A 96 16.07 7.46 -2.12
CA GLY A 96 16.28 7.64 -0.68
C GLY A 96 16.19 6.35 0.13
N VAL A 97 16.30 6.52 1.46
CA VAL A 97 16.21 5.46 2.46
C VAL A 97 15.09 5.81 3.41
N LEU A 98 14.23 4.84 3.69
CA LEU A 98 13.08 4.98 4.58
C LEU A 98 13.33 4.16 5.85
N GLU A 99 12.94 4.68 7.00
CA GLU A 99 12.97 3.96 8.27
C GLU A 99 11.55 3.52 8.65
N VAL A 100 11.40 2.25 9.04
CA VAL A 100 10.15 1.64 9.48
C VAL A 100 10.14 1.51 11.00
N HIS A 101 9.11 2.04 11.63
CA HIS A 101 8.93 2.02 13.08
C HIS A 101 7.62 1.29 13.44
N LYS A 102 7.63 0.56 14.57
CA LYS A 102 6.44 -0.06 15.16
C LYS A 102 6.47 0.13 16.66
N ASN A 103 5.47 0.80 17.25
CA ASN A 103 5.46 1.17 18.67
C ASN A 103 6.81 1.77 19.12
N ASP A 104 7.27 2.79 18.39
CA ASP A 104 8.56 3.50 18.62
C ASP A 104 9.83 2.65 18.44
N LYS A 105 9.71 1.36 18.09
CA LYS A 105 10.85 0.49 17.80
C LYS A 105 11.17 0.51 16.30
N ARG A 106 12.40 0.88 15.95
CA ARG A 106 12.90 0.79 14.58
C ARG A 106 13.04 -0.68 14.15
N LEU A 107 12.49 -1.01 12.98
CA LEU A 107 12.51 -2.35 12.38
C LEU A 107 13.51 -2.49 11.24
N GLY A 108 13.76 -1.41 10.50
CA GLY A 108 14.67 -1.39 9.35
C GLY A 108 14.45 -0.17 8.50
#